data_AF-A0A7V9R2Q9-F1
#
_entry.id   AF-A0A7V9R2Q9-F1
#
_cell.length_a   1.000
_cell.length_b   1.000
_cell.length_c   1.000
_cell.angle_alpha   90.00
_cell.angle_beta   90.00
_cell.angle_gamma   90.00
#
_symmetry.space_group_name_H-M   'P 1'
#
loop_
_entity.id
_entity.type
_entity.pdbx_description
1 polymer ?
#
loop_
_entity_poly.entity_id
_entity_poly.type
_entity_poly.pdbx_seq_one_letter_code
_entity_poly.pdbx_strand_id
1 'polypeptide(L)'
;MQHTGGAAMIFDRIEWDEHNLDHATRRLTAAEIEQAIWNADRMIPHREHADRGLFRSVTDGGKSVLVIVEILHNGVRPITGWEAW
;
A
#
# COMPACT_ATOMS: atom_id res chain seq x y z
N MET A 1 20.77 13.97 15.82
CA MET A 1 19.92 13.05 15.03
C MET A 1 18.71 13.85 14.58
N GLN A 2 18.55 14.02 13.28
CA GLN A 2 17.46 14.78 12.70
C GLN A 2 16.16 13.97 12.84
N HIS A 3 15.16 14.56 13.49
CA HIS A 3 13.78 14.11 13.41
C HIS A 3 13.24 14.50 12.03
N THR A 4 13.34 13.61 11.06
CA THR A 4 12.48 13.67 9.89
C THR A 4 11.09 13.25 10.35
N GLY A 5 10.14 14.19 10.30
CA GLY A 5 8.75 13.99 10.69
C GLY A 5 8.16 12.81 9.93
N GLY A 6 8.00 11.68 10.62
CA GLY A 6 7.24 10.55 10.11
C GLY A 6 5.81 11.00 9.96
N ALA A 7 5.31 10.99 8.72
CA ALA A 7 3.87 10.97 8.49
C ALA A 7 3.27 9.90 9.41
N ALA A 8 2.24 10.25 10.18
CA ALA A 8 1.58 9.30 11.06
C ALA A 8 1.05 8.15 10.18
N MET A 9 1.72 7.00 10.24
CA MET A 9 1.29 5.81 9.51
C MET A 9 -0.10 5.43 10.02
N ILE A 10 -1.07 5.43 9.11
CA ILE A 10 -2.51 5.32 9.42
C ILE A 10 -2.89 3.90 9.92
N PHE A 11 -1.94 2.96 9.97
CA PHE A 11 -2.14 1.54 10.26
C PHE A 11 -0.82 0.87 10.73
N ASP A 12 -0.91 -0.26 11.45
CA ASP A 12 0.24 -1.01 12.01
C ASP A 12 0.43 -2.41 11.41
N ARG A 13 -0.46 -2.84 10.49
CA ARG A 13 -0.41 -4.17 9.86
C ARG A 13 -0.85 -4.18 8.40
N ILE A 14 -0.22 -5.05 7.61
CA ILE A 14 -0.68 -5.49 6.29
C ILE A 14 -1.24 -6.91 6.42
N GLU A 15 -2.49 -7.11 6.00
CA GLU A 15 -3.16 -8.40 6.07
C GLU A 15 -3.09 -9.15 4.73
N TRP A 16 -2.65 -10.40 4.81
CA TRP A 16 -2.59 -11.34 3.70
C TRP A 16 -3.41 -12.60 4.03
N ASP A 17 -4.19 -13.03 3.06
CA ASP A 17 -4.91 -14.28 2.96
C ASP A 17 -4.69 -14.87 1.55
N GLU A 18 -5.13 -16.11 1.31
CA GLU A 18 -4.92 -16.77 0.01
C GLU A 18 -5.61 -16.03 -1.15
N HIS A 19 -6.73 -15.35 -0.87
CA HIS A 19 -7.53 -14.70 -1.90
C HIS A 19 -6.89 -13.39 -2.36
N ASN A 20 -6.47 -12.56 -1.42
CA ASN A 20 -5.89 -11.25 -1.74
C ASN A 20 -4.43 -11.38 -2.20
N LEU A 21 -3.70 -12.41 -1.76
CA LEU A 21 -2.35 -12.67 -2.25
C LEU A 21 -2.34 -12.88 -3.76
N ASP A 22 -3.10 -13.86 -4.29
CA ASP A 22 -3.17 -14.13 -5.73
C ASP A 22 -3.53 -12.87 -6.52
N HIS A 23 -4.59 -12.19 -6.09
CA HIS A 23 -5.12 -11.06 -6.84
C HIS A 23 -4.18 -9.85 -6.81
N ALA A 24 -3.59 -9.53 -5.66
CA ALA A 24 -2.74 -8.37 -5.51
C ALA A 24 -1.39 -8.57 -6.22
N THR A 25 -0.87 -9.80 -6.24
CA THR A 25 0.45 -10.09 -6.82
C THR A 25 0.46 -10.40 -8.32
N ARG A 26 -0.63 -10.12 -9.04
CA ARG A 26 -0.70 -10.36 -10.50
C ARG A 26 0.31 -9.56 -11.32
N ARG A 27 0.80 -8.44 -10.78
CA ARG A 27 1.68 -7.48 -11.50
C ARG A 27 2.88 -7.02 -10.67
N LEU A 28 2.83 -7.21 -9.36
CA LEU A 28 3.85 -6.84 -8.41
C LEU A 28 4.09 -8.03 -7.49
N THR A 29 5.26 -8.11 -6.91
CA THR A 29 5.53 -9.04 -5.82
C THR A 29 4.89 -8.55 -4.51
N ALA A 30 4.64 -9.46 -3.57
CA ALA A 30 4.17 -9.09 -2.24
C ALA A 30 5.14 -8.10 -1.55
N ALA A 31 6.45 -8.30 -1.72
CA ALA A 31 7.47 -7.42 -1.18
C ALA A 31 7.40 -6.00 -1.76
N GLU A 32 7.20 -5.84 -3.08
CA GLU A 32 7.01 -4.51 -3.69
C GLU A 32 5.74 -3.83 -3.17
N ILE A 33 4.68 -4.58 -2.93
CA ILE A 33 3.42 -4.06 -2.37
C ILE A 33 3.63 -3.60 -0.92
N GLU A 34 4.27 -4.42 -0.08
CA GLU A 34 4.56 -4.07 1.31
C GLU A 34 5.46 -2.85 1.40
N GLN A 35 6.54 -2.82 0.62
CA GLN A 35 7.41 -1.65 0.52
C GLN A 35 6.63 -0.42 0.09
N ALA A 36 5.77 -0.51 -0.92
CA ALA A 36 4.99 0.62 -1.39
C ALA A 36 4.08 1.20 -0.30
N ILE A 37 3.43 0.33 0.47
CA ILE A 37 2.55 0.69 1.57
C ILE A 37 3.36 1.33 2.71
N TRP A 38 4.50 0.75 3.09
CA TRP A 38 5.33 1.27 4.17
C TRP A 38 6.10 2.55 3.80
N ASN A 39 6.49 2.70 2.54
CA ASN A 39 7.23 3.87 2.05
C ASN A 39 6.31 5.07 1.74
N ALA A 40 5.00 4.88 1.64
CA ALA A 40 4.10 5.94 1.20
C ALA A 40 3.95 7.04 2.25
N ASP A 41 4.19 8.29 1.85
CA ASP A 41 3.98 9.46 2.72
C ASP A 41 2.52 9.67 3.12
N ARG A 42 1.59 9.20 2.28
CA ARG A 42 0.14 9.38 2.49
C ARG A 42 -0.67 8.29 1.80
N MET A 43 -1.83 8.00 2.38
CA MET A 43 -2.92 7.28 1.73
C MET A 43 -3.86 8.27 1.04
N ILE A 44 -4.27 7.99 -0.19
CA ILE A 44 -5.31 8.74 -0.91
C ILE A 44 -6.63 7.97 -0.78
N PRO A 45 -7.67 8.50 -0.11
CA PRO A 45 -8.96 7.83 0.00
C PRO A 45 -9.64 7.64 -1.37
N HIS A 46 -10.31 6.50 -1.56
CA HIS A 46 -11.12 6.28 -2.74
C HIS A 46 -12.42 7.09 -2.67
N ARG A 47 -12.81 7.74 -3.77
CA ARG A 47 -13.96 8.65 -3.80
C ARG A 47 -15.30 7.95 -3.58
N GLU A 48 -15.46 6.74 -4.11
CA GLU A 48 -16.73 6.00 -4.12
C GLU A 48 -16.79 4.86 -3.09
N HIS A 49 -15.65 4.53 -2.46
CA HIS A 49 -15.52 3.38 -1.57
C HIS A 49 -14.80 3.85 -0.30
N ALA A 50 -15.58 4.12 0.76
CA ALA A 50 -15.04 4.68 2.00
C ALA A 50 -14.04 3.75 2.71
N ASP A 51 -14.10 2.46 2.40
CA ASP A 51 -13.24 1.39 2.87
C ASP A 51 -12.00 1.18 2.00
N ARG A 52 -11.71 2.05 1.00
CA ARG A 52 -10.57 1.86 0.10
C ARG A 52 -9.61 3.04 0.11
N GLY A 53 -8.34 2.70 -0.02
CA GLY A 53 -7.23 3.64 -0.13
C GLY A 53 -6.31 3.31 -1.29
N LEU A 54 -5.57 4.33 -1.74
CA LEU A 54 -4.51 4.21 -2.73
C LEU A 54 -3.21 4.69 -2.10
N PHE A 55 -2.18 3.85 -2.17
CA PHE A 55 -0.80 4.24 -1.93
C PHE A 55 -0.10 4.45 -3.27
N ARG A 56 0.64 5.55 -3.36
CA ARG A 56 1.59 5.81 -4.44
C ARG A 56 2.97 5.94 -3.80
N SER A 57 3.92 5.13 -4.22
CA SER A 57 5.27 5.18 -3.69
C SER A 57 6.30 4.73 -4.71
N VAL A 58 7.57 4.77 -4.31
CA VAL A 58 8.70 4.21 -5.04
C VAL A 58 9.25 3.06 -4.19
N THR A 59 9.42 1.89 -4.80
CA THR A 59 10.03 0.73 -4.14
C THR A 59 11.54 0.94 -4.00
N ASP A 60 12.20 0.14 -3.17
CA ASP A 60 13.65 0.27 -2.95
C ASP A 60 14.46 -0.01 -4.25
N GLY A 61 13.85 -0.73 -5.20
CA GLY A 61 14.40 -0.94 -6.54
C GLY A 61 14.20 0.23 -7.52
N GLY A 62 13.62 1.34 -7.08
CA GLY A 62 13.38 2.54 -7.90
C GLY A 62 12.11 2.51 -8.74
N LYS A 63 11.26 1.48 -8.59
CA LYS A 63 10.01 1.36 -9.36
C LYS A 63 8.92 2.22 -8.73
N SER A 64 8.29 3.11 -9.50
CA SER A 64 7.09 3.80 -9.02
C SER A 64 5.90 2.85 -9.09
N VAL A 65 5.14 2.72 -8.00
CA VAL A 65 4.02 1.77 -7.92
C VAL A 65 2.80 2.41 -7.28
N LEU A 66 1.64 1.89 -7.68
CA LEU A 66 0.33 2.19 -7.14
C LEU A 66 -0.25 0.93 -6.52
N VAL A 67 -0.78 1.03 -5.31
CA VAL A 67 -1.42 -0.08 -4.59
C VAL A 67 -2.77 0.37 -4.05
N ILE A 68 -3.83 -0.31 -4.47
CA ILE A 68 -5.16 -0.17 -3.87
C ILE A 68 -5.29 -1.16 -2.71
N VAL A 69 -5.78 -0.67 -1.58
CA VAL A 69 -6.04 -1.44 -0.37
C VAL A 69 -7.48 -1.29 0.09
N GLU A 70 -7.96 -2.28 0.83
CA GLU A 70 -9.06 -2.16 1.78
C GLU A 70 -8.51 -1.65 3.12
N ILE A 71 -9.22 -0.72 3.75
CA ILE A 71 -8.89 -0.14 5.05
C ILE A 71 -9.60 -0.95 6.13
N LEU A 72 -8.82 -1.54 7.03
CA LEU A 72 -9.31 -2.29 8.19
C LEU A 72 -9.22 -1.42 9.46
N HIS A 73 -9.79 -1.90 10.55
CA HIS A 73 -9.74 -1.19 11.83
C HIS A 73 -8.30 -0.93 12.33
N ASN A 74 -7.39 -1.87 12.10
CA ASN A 74 -5.99 -1.86 12.55
C ASN A 74 -5.04 -2.26 11.41
N GLY A 75 -5.34 -1.91 10.17
CA GLY A 75 -4.55 -2.44 9.08
C GLY A 75 -5.05 -2.07 7.71
N VAL A 76 -4.36 -2.62 6.72
CA VAL A 76 -4.78 -2.59 5.33
C VAL A 76 -4.69 -3.98 4.72
N ARG A 77 -5.62 -4.31 3.82
CA ARG A 77 -5.56 -5.53 3.01
C ARG A 77 -5.32 -5.14 1.55
N PRO A 78 -4.19 -5.54 0.93
CA PRO A 78 -3.95 -5.25 -0.48
C PRO A 78 -5.03 -5.87 -1.36
N ILE A 79 -5.57 -5.07 -2.29
CA ILE A 79 -6.54 -5.52 -3.30
C ILE A 79 -5.82 -5.73 -4.62
N THR A 80 -5.06 -4.73 -5.10
CA THR A 80 -4.33 -4.81 -6.37
C THR A 80 -3.22 -3.77 -6.43
N GLY A 81 -2.22 -3.98 -7.30
CA GLY A 81 -1.19 -2.98 -7.56
C GLY A 81 -0.60 -3.09 -8.95
N TRP A 82 0.05 -2.01 -9.39
CA TRP A 82 0.73 -1.92 -10.69
C TRP A 82 1.83 -0.86 -10.67
N GLU A 83 2.72 -0.94 -11.65
CA GLU A 83 3.76 0.08 -11.89
C GLU A 83 3.15 1.37 -12.44
N ALA A 84 3.55 2.50 -11.86
CA ALA A 84 3.23 3.83 -12.35
C ALA A 84 4.30 4.28 -13.34
N TRP A 85 3.84 4.75 -14.50
CA TRP A 85 4.59 5.30 -15.63
C TRP A 85 5.62 6.37 -15.26
#